data_AF-A0A8E2I9A6-F1
#
_entry.id   AF-A0A8E2I9A6-F1
#
_cell.length_a   1.000
_cell.length_b   1.000
_cell.length_c   1.000
_cell.angle_alpha   90.00
_cell.angle_beta   90.00
_cell.angle_gamma   90.00
#
_symmetry.space_group_name_H-M   'P 1'
#
loop_
_entity.id
_entity.type
_entity.pdbx_description
1 polymer ?
#
loop_
_entity_poly.entity_id
_entity_poly.type
_entity_poly.pdbx_seq_one_letter_code
_entity_poly.pdbx_strand_id
1 'polypeptide(L)'
;MKKRFFFLVVFALFLVITSACSSNTSSSKGGKDWKPGKTIEIVAPSGAGGGWDTTARMAAKVLGEEKIIDQKMGVVNKTGGGGAVGWAYIHSKKGSSNNLFVTSPPMLLVPLNGQSEFDYKDFTPIANLIADYAAFAVKADSKWNSLNDLFEDMKKDPSSVTVIGGSSPGSMDHIQFVKIAKAAGVDITKIKYVSDQDGGALTSLLNGNADVFSTGVAETAEQVKAGKIKVLGITSEERLKGDIISEFPTAKEQGIDATFINWRGFFGPPNMDKAALNYYEGKLKELSDSPAWADIREKYGWDEEFMDSEEYQKFLEEENKSMKALLDELGLAK
;
A
#
# COMPACT_ATOMS: atom_id res chain seq x y z
N MET A 1 -37.76 53.75 74.47
CA MET A 1 -38.95 54.56 74.14
C MET A 1 -39.50 54.10 72.79
N LYS A 2 -40.77 53.63 72.80
CA LYS A 2 -41.71 53.38 71.67
C LYS A 2 -41.28 52.36 70.59
N LYS A 3 -42.03 51.35 70.17
CA LYS A 3 -43.32 50.73 70.57
C LYS A 3 -43.32 49.33 69.93
N ARG A 4 -43.99 48.37 70.59
CA ARG A 4 -44.24 46.99 70.14
C ARG A 4 -45.51 46.89 69.27
N PHE A 5 -45.65 45.73 68.58
CA PHE A 5 -46.89 44.96 68.30
C PHE A 5 -47.75 45.25 67.06
N PHE A 6 -47.81 44.29 66.09
CA PHE A 6 -49.01 43.58 65.57
C PHE A 6 -48.57 42.52 64.50
N PHE A 7 -48.69 41.20 64.75
CA PHE A 7 -49.69 40.23 64.20
C PHE A 7 -49.79 40.23 62.65
N LEU A 8 -49.53 39.15 61.92
CA LEU A 8 -50.34 37.92 61.86
C LEU A 8 -49.60 36.68 61.30
N VAL A 9 -49.98 35.55 61.89
CA VAL A 9 -49.83 34.13 61.50
C VAL A 9 -50.36 33.86 60.07
N VAL A 10 -49.67 33.06 59.26
CA VAL A 10 -50.23 31.86 58.56
C VAL A 10 -49.10 30.89 58.20
N PHE A 11 -49.30 29.66 58.65
CA PHE A 11 -48.57 28.43 58.46
C PHE A 11 -48.85 27.85 57.06
N ALA A 12 -47.83 27.52 56.26
CA ALA A 12 -47.97 26.52 55.20
C ALA A 12 -46.60 25.96 54.80
N LEU A 13 -46.35 24.73 55.26
CA LEU A 13 -45.37 23.80 54.73
C LEU A 13 -45.50 23.68 53.21
N PHE A 14 -44.39 23.88 52.48
CA PHE A 14 -44.08 23.08 51.29
C PHE A 14 -42.57 22.97 51.16
N LEU A 15 -42.06 21.86 51.69
CA LEU A 15 -40.69 21.40 51.54
C LEU A 15 -40.59 20.74 50.16
N VAL A 16 -40.29 21.54 49.13
CA VAL A 16 -39.98 21.02 47.80
C VAL A 16 -38.55 20.48 47.85
N ILE A 17 -38.43 19.17 48.01
CA ILE A 17 -37.19 18.43 47.81
C ILE A 17 -36.85 18.52 46.32
N THR A 18 -35.93 19.41 45.96
CA THR A 18 -35.28 19.40 44.66
C THR A 18 -34.34 18.19 44.61
N SER A 19 -34.87 17.04 44.19
CA SER A 19 -34.05 15.94 43.70
C SER A 19 -33.28 16.43 42.49
N ALA A 20 -32.04 16.84 42.72
CA ALA A 20 -31.03 17.01 41.70
C ALA A 20 -30.72 15.63 41.11
N CYS A 21 -31.50 15.20 40.12
CA CYS A 21 -31.05 14.19 39.17
C CYS A 21 -29.92 14.81 38.35
N SER A 22 -28.71 14.79 38.93
CA SER A 22 -27.48 14.90 38.15
C SER A 22 -27.47 13.68 37.23
N SER A 23 -27.96 13.87 36.02
CA SER A 23 -27.70 12.97 34.91
C SER A 23 -26.20 13.02 34.66
N ASN A 24 -25.48 12.14 35.35
CA ASN A 24 -24.13 11.73 34.99
C ASN A 24 -24.24 11.12 33.60
N THR A 25 -24.20 11.97 32.58
CA THR A 25 -23.84 11.58 31.23
C THR A 25 -22.39 11.14 31.33
N SER A 26 -22.20 9.87 31.66
CA SER A 26 -20.94 9.16 31.51
C SER A 26 -20.60 9.17 30.03
N SER A 27 -20.03 10.29 29.58
CA SER A 27 -19.19 10.34 28.40
C SER A 27 -18.17 9.24 28.57
N SER A 28 -18.25 8.25 27.69
CA SER A 28 -17.31 7.14 27.60
C SER A 28 -15.95 7.67 27.14
N LYS A 29 -15.26 8.45 27.96
CA LYS A 29 -13.82 8.67 27.88
C LYS A 29 -13.17 7.52 28.65
N GLY A 30 -13.06 6.39 27.98
CA GLY A 30 -12.58 5.14 28.56
C GLY A 30 -11.92 4.22 27.54
N GLY A 31 -11.24 4.77 26.54
CA GLY A 31 -10.13 4.07 25.90
C GLY A 31 -8.89 4.39 26.73
N LYS A 32 -8.27 3.39 27.36
CA LYS A 32 -6.89 3.59 27.83
C LYS A 32 -6.05 3.96 26.61
N ASP A 33 -5.25 5.01 26.70
CA ASP A 33 -4.21 5.30 25.69
C ASP A 33 -3.25 4.11 25.68
N TRP A 34 -3.50 3.17 24.78
CA TRP A 34 -2.65 2.00 24.62
C TRP A 34 -1.32 2.48 24.05
N LYS A 35 -0.23 1.96 24.61
CA LYS A 35 1.12 2.14 24.09
C LYS A 35 1.83 0.80 24.09
N PRO A 36 2.75 0.55 23.14
CA PRO A 36 3.51 -0.67 23.10
C PRO A 36 4.36 -0.80 24.37
N GLY A 37 4.16 -1.88 25.11
CA GLY A 37 4.94 -2.20 26.32
C GLY A 37 6.19 -3.02 26.05
N LYS A 38 6.42 -3.41 24.79
CA LYS A 38 7.51 -4.28 24.34
C LYS A 38 8.02 -3.79 22.99
N THR A 39 9.12 -4.37 22.53
CA THR A 39 9.62 -4.21 21.16
C THR A 39 8.53 -4.57 20.15
N ILE A 40 8.40 -3.74 19.12
CA ILE A 40 7.50 -3.95 17.99
C ILE A 40 8.27 -4.73 16.93
N GLU A 41 7.72 -5.85 16.48
CA GLU A 41 8.22 -6.59 15.33
C GLU A 41 7.48 -6.14 14.07
N ILE A 42 8.21 -5.70 13.05
CA ILE A 42 7.65 -5.40 11.73
C ILE A 42 8.11 -6.51 10.77
N VAL A 43 7.16 -7.26 10.24
CA VAL A 43 7.46 -8.29 9.26
C VAL A 43 7.49 -7.67 7.86
N ALA A 44 8.56 -7.95 7.12
CA ALA A 44 8.64 -7.74 5.69
C ALA A 44 8.58 -9.10 4.99
N PRO A 45 7.51 -9.43 4.26
CA PRO A 45 7.36 -10.74 3.60
C PRO A 45 8.27 -10.94 2.35
N SER A 46 9.43 -10.27 2.31
CA SER A 46 10.39 -10.26 1.21
C SER A 46 11.82 -10.48 1.72
N GLY A 47 12.76 -10.66 0.80
CA GLY A 47 14.19 -10.62 1.11
C GLY A 47 14.62 -9.23 1.60
N ALA A 48 15.78 -9.17 2.25
CA ALA A 48 16.39 -7.89 2.66
C ALA A 48 16.68 -7.01 1.43
N GLY A 49 16.41 -5.72 1.53
CA GLY A 49 16.51 -4.75 0.44
C GLY A 49 15.34 -4.73 -0.54
N GLY A 50 14.41 -5.69 -0.46
CA GLY A 50 13.17 -5.66 -1.24
C GLY A 50 12.22 -4.54 -0.81
N GLY A 51 11.22 -4.20 -1.63
CA GLY A 51 10.35 -3.05 -1.38
C GLY A 51 9.67 -3.04 0.00
N TRP A 52 9.12 -4.17 0.46
CA TRP A 52 8.52 -4.25 1.80
C TRP A 52 9.54 -4.07 2.93
N ASP A 53 10.76 -4.61 2.77
CA ASP A 53 11.86 -4.46 3.73
C ASP A 53 12.32 -3.00 3.80
N THR A 54 12.54 -2.37 2.65
CA THR A 54 12.99 -0.98 2.56
C THR A 54 11.95 -0.03 3.17
N THR A 55 10.66 -0.17 2.83
CA THR A 55 9.60 0.64 3.44
C THR A 55 9.52 0.41 4.95
N ALA A 56 9.54 -0.84 5.41
CA ALA A 56 9.50 -1.16 6.84
C ALA A 56 10.68 -0.54 7.61
N ARG A 57 11.91 -0.66 7.08
CA ARG A 57 13.13 -0.15 7.73
C ARG A 57 13.17 1.37 7.74
N MET A 58 12.79 2.02 6.64
CA MET A 58 12.80 3.48 6.58
C MET A 58 11.72 4.08 7.48
N ALA A 59 10.52 3.49 7.51
CA ALA A 59 9.47 3.91 8.44
C ALA A 59 9.92 3.72 9.90
N ALA A 60 10.45 2.55 10.25
CA ALA A 60 10.98 2.29 11.60
C ALA A 60 12.10 3.25 12.00
N LYS A 61 12.98 3.61 11.05
CA LYS A 61 14.06 4.58 11.27
C LYS A 61 13.51 5.94 11.64
N VAL A 62 12.63 6.52 10.82
CA VAL A 62 12.05 7.85 11.07
C VAL A 62 11.21 7.85 12.35
N LEU A 63 10.36 6.85 12.54
CA LEU A 63 9.54 6.70 13.75
C LEU A 63 10.36 6.73 15.04
N GLY A 64 11.54 6.10 15.02
CA GLY A 64 12.45 6.06 16.17
C GLY A 64 13.31 7.32 16.33
N GLU A 65 13.88 7.83 15.24
CA GLU A 65 14.76 9.02 15.24
C GLU A 65 14.02 10.29 15.67
N GLU A 66 12.78 10.46 15.21
CA GLU A 66 11.92 11.59 15.56
C GLU A 66 11.15 11.38 16.86
N LYS A 67 11.32 10.22 17.52
CA LYS A 67 10.63 9.84 18.76
C LYS A 67 9.11 9.87 18.63
N ILE A 68 8.61 9.60 17.42
CA ILE A 68 7.18 9.39 17.16
C ILE A 68 6.70 8.14 17.92
N ILE A 69 7.53 7.09 17.93
CA ILE A 69 7.37 5.89 18.75
C ILE A 69 8.64 5.67 19.60
N ASP A 70 8.49 5.66 20.92
CA ASP A 70 9.60 5.45 21.86
C ASP A 70 10.13 4.00 21.87
N GLN A 71 9.29 3.04 21.48
CA GLN A 71 9.68 1.63 21.51
C GLN A 71 10.48 1.19 20.31
N LYS A 72 11.45 0.32 20.58
CA LYS A 72 12.27 -0.29 19.54
C LYS A 72 11.39 -1.03 18.53
N MET A 73 11.65 -0.78 17.26
CA MET A 73 11.02 -1.44 16.12
C MET A 73 12.08 -2.29 15.40
N GLY A 74 11.83 -3.60 15.30
CA GLY A 74 12.72 -4.55 14.64
C GLY A 74 12.10 -5.11 13.37
N VAL A 75 12.79 -4.93 12.23
CA VAL A 75 12.33 -5.51 10.95
C VAL A 75 12.84 -6.95 10.79
N VAL A 76 11.92 -7.87 10.53
CA VAL A 76 12.20 -9.29 10.31
C VAL A 76 11.71 -9.71 8.92
N ASN A 77 12.61 -10.27 8.11
CA ASN A 77 12.28 -10.80 6.80
C ASN A 77 11.67 -12.20 6.88
N LYS A 78 10.55 -12.43 6.19
CA LYS A 78 9.86 -13.72 6.09
C LYS A 78 9.54 -14.03 4.63
N THR A 79 10.52 -14.58 3.90
CA THR A 79 10.44 -14.84 2.45
C THR A 79 9.62 -16.08 2.10
N GLY A 80 8.93 -16.03 0.96
CA GLY A 80 8.36 -17.21 0.29
C GLY A 80 6.90 -17.05 -0.14
N GLY A 81 6.52 -17.73 -1.23
CA GLY A 81 5.13 -17.80 -1.73
C GLY A 81 4.51 -16.45 -2.09
N GLY A 82 5.29 -15.53 -2.66
CA GLY A 82 4.80 -14.18 -2.99
C GLY A 82 4.36 -13.33 -1.78
N GLY A 83 4.72 -13.73 -0.56
CA GLY A 83 4.30 -13.11 0.70
C GLY A 83 3.53 -14.06 1.62
N ALA A 84 2.98 -15.16 1.09
CA ALA A 84 2.13 -16.11 1.82
C ALA A 84 2.77 -16.66 3.10
N VAL A 85 4.09 -16.94 3.08
CA VAL A 85 4.82 -17.41 4.27
C VAL A 85 4.84 -16.36 5.39
N GLY A 86 5.04 -15.09 5.03
CA GLY A 86 5.03 -13.98 5.98
C GLY A 86 3.63 -13.72 6.55
N TRP A 87 2.60 -13.81 5.70
CA TRP A 87 1.20 -13.64 6.13
C TRP A 87 0.74 -14.78 7.04
N ALA A 88 1.08 -16.03 6.75
CA ALA A 88 0.82 -17.16 7.66
C ALA A 88 1.50 -16.96 9.03
N TYR A 89 2.73 -16.46 9.04
CA TYR A 89 3.43 -16.12 10.27
C TYR A 89 2.70 -15.01 11.06
N ILE A 90 2.29 -13.92 10.42
CA ILE A 90 1.53 -12.84 11.09
C ILE A 90 0.16 -13.33 11.57
N HIS A 91 -0.54 -14.13 10.77
CA HIS A 91 -1.83 -14.70 11.15
C HIS A 91 -1.71 -15.54 12.43
N SER A 92 -0.60 -16.28 12.61
CA SER A 92 -0.29 -17.00 13.85
C SER A 92 -0.12 -16.11 15.10
N LYS A 93 0.02 -14.79 14.91
CA LYS A 93 0.12 -13.76 15.97
C LYS A 93 -1.22 -13.09 16.29
N LYS A 94 -2.35 -13.72 15.93
CA LYS A 94 -3.72 -13.24 16.20
C LYS A 94 -3.85 -12.63 17.60
N GLY A 95 -4.40 -11.42 17.67
CA GLY A 95 -4.59 -10.66 18.91
C GLY A 95 -3.35 -9.92 19.42
N SER A 96 -2.19 -10.05 18.78
CA SER A 96 -0.99 -9.30 19.18
C SER A 96 -1.08 -7.83 18.74
N SER A 97 -0.73 -6.93 19.66
CA SER A 97 -0.56 -5.50 19.37
C SER A 97 0.91 -5.09 19.16
N ASN A 98 1.86 -6.04 19.18
CA ASN A 98 3.29 -5.74 18.99
C ASN A 98 3.86 -6.34 17.68
N ASN A 99 2.99 -6.85 16.81
CA ASN A 99 3.38 -7.36 15.50
C ASN A 99 2.67 -6.52 14.44
N LEU A 100 3.46 -6.01 13.50
CA LEU A 100 3.00 -5.30 12.32
C LEU A 100 3.61 -5.99 11.10
N PHE A 101 3.09 -5.69 9.91
CA PHE A 101 3.78 -6.02 8.68
C PHE A 101 3.49 -4.99 7.59
N VAL A 102 4.42 -4.89 6.64
CA VAL A 102 4.26 -4.06 5.44
C VAL A 102 3.88 -4.97 4.29
N THR A 103 2.93 -4.52 3.47
CA THR A 103 2.53 -5.22 2.25
C THR A 103 2.16 -4.24 1.13
N SER A 104 1.80 -4.79 -0.03
CA SER A 104 1.41 -4.05 -1.24
C SER A 104 0.39 -4.87 -2.07
N PRO A 105 0.05 -4.53 -3.34
CA PRO A 105 -0.91 -5.29 -4.18
C PRO A 105 -0.83 -6.82 -4.17
N PRO A 106 0.34 -7.49 -4.00
CA PRO A 106 0.39 -8.94 -3.88
C PRO A 106 -0.52 -9.50 -2.77
N MET A 107 -0.81 -8.74 -1.71
CA MET A 107 -1.80 -9.11 -0.68
C MET A 107 -3.19 -9.39 -1.26
N LEU A 108 -3.54 -8.78 -2.40
CA LEU A 108 -4.78 -9.03 -3.11
C LEU A 108 -4.59 -10.09 -4.19
N LEU A 109 -3.50 -10.01 -4.94
CA LEU A 109 -3.28 -10.85 -6.12
C LEU A 109 -2.94 -12.31 -5.79
N VAL A 110 -2.11 -12.55 -4.78
CA VAL A 110 -1.64 -13.90 -4.39
C VAL A 110 -2.78 -14.76 -3.83
N PRO A 111 -3.71 -14.25 -3.01
CA PRO A 111 -4.90 -15.02 -2.63
C PRO A 111 -5.85 -15.24 -3.82
N LEU A 112 -6.08 -14.21 -4.64
CA LEU A 112 -6.99 -14.31 -5.80
C LEU A 112 -6.54 -15.33 -6.84
N ASN A 113 -5.25 -15.65 -6.94
CA ASN A 113 -4.73 -16.71 -7.81
C ASN A 113 -4.47 -18.05 -7.08
N GLY A 114 -4.95 -18.16 -5.83
CA GLY A 114 -4.95 -19.35 -4.99
C GLY A 114 -3.57 -19.79 -4.48
N GLN A 115 -2.61 -18.87 -4.38
CA GLN A 115 -1.29 -19.14 -3.79
C GLN A 115 -1.25 -18.90 -2.27
N SER A 116 -2.21 -18.17 -1.73
CA SER A 116 -2.36 -17.92 -0.28
C SER A 116 -3.77 -18.31 0.18
N GLU A 117 -3.87 -18.89 1.37
CA GLU A 117 -5.14 -19.15 2.06
C GLU A 117 -5.65 -17.92 2.84
N PHE A 118 -4.79 -16.91 3.03
CA PHE A 118 -5.12 -15.67 3.73
C PHE A 118 -5.22 -14.50 2.76
N ASP A 119 -6.26 -13.70 2.88
CA ASP A 119 -6.45 -12.44 2.14
C ASP A 119 -6.36 -11.21 3.08
N TYR A 120 -6.53 -10.01 2.52
CA TYR A 120 -6.46 -8.77 3.31
C TYR A 120 -7.48 -8.68 4.45
N LYS A 121 -8.61 -9.40 4.37
CA LYS A 121 -9.67 -9.43 5.39
C LYS A 121 -9.29 -10.28 6.60
N ASP A 122 -8.27 -11.14 6.46
CA ASP A 122 -7.70 -11.90 7.58
C ASP A 122 -6.73 -11.08 8.44
N PHE A 123 -6.53 -9.81 8.11
CA PHE A 123 -5.63 -8.89 8.80
C PHE A 123 -6.36 -7.60 9.20
N THR A 124 -5.66 -6.72 9.93
CA THR A 124 -6.18 -5.40 10.32
C THR A 124 -5.42 -4.33 9.54
N PRO A 125 -6.00 -3.69 8.49
CA PRO A 125 -5.36 -2.57 7.83
C PRO A 125 -5.19 -1.41 8.80
N ILE A 126 -4.00 -0.83 8.88
CA ILE A 126 -3.70 0.27 9.81
C ILE A 126 -3.65 1.59 9.05
N ALA A 127 -2.77 1.66 8.04
CA ALA A 127 -2.68 2.82 7.17
C ALA A 127 -1.86 2.48 5.91
N ASN A 128 -2.20 3.11 4.79
CA ASN A 128 -1.26 3.23 3.67
C ASN A 128 -0.32 4.42 3.91
N LEU A 129 0.90 4.38 3.38
CA LEU A 129 1.86 5.48 3.52
C LEU A 129 2.32 6.06 2.19
N ILE A 130 2.54 5.19 1.21
CA ILE A 130 3.20 5.58 -0.04
C ILE A 130 2.53 4.94 -1.23
N ALA A 131 2.73 5.58 -2.36
CA ALA A 131 2.55 5.04 -3.68
C ALA A 131 3.92 4.92 -4.36
N ASP A 132 4.17 3.79 -5.01
CA ASP A 132 5.17 3.68 -6.06
C ASP A 132 4.48 3.19 -7.36
N TYR A 133 5.13 3.38 -8.51
CA TYR A 133 4.50 3.17 -9.81
C TYR A 133 5.28 2.18 -10.65
N ALA A 134 4.59 1.59 -11.62
CA ALA A 134 5.19 0.70 -12.60
C ALA A 134 5.81 1.50 -13.76
N ALA A 135 6.82 0.90 -14.37
CA ALA A 135 7.42 1.31 -15.63
C ALA A 135 7.41 0.15 -16.62
N PHE A 136 7.21 0.48 -17.89
CA PHE A 136 7.33 -0.45 -19.00
C PHE A 136 8.52 -0.04 -19.86
N ALA A 137 9.57 -0.83 -19.80
CA ALA A 137 10.83 -0.53 -20.46
C ALA A 137 11.13 -1.52 -21.58
N VAL A 138 11.85 -1.05 -22.59
CA VAL A 138 12.35 -1.85 -23.70
C VAL A 138 13.83 -1.56 -23.90
N LYS A 139 14.53 -2.38 -24.67
CA LYS A 139 15.92 -2.08 -25.05
C LYS A 139 16.00 -0.71 -25.75
N ALA A 140 17.13 -0.01 -25.57
CA ALA A 140 17.34 1.31 -26.17
C ALA A 140 17.17 1.31 -27.71
N ASP A 141 17.56 0.21 -28.36
CA ASP A 141 17.46 -0.01 -29.82
C ASP A 141 16.10 -0.60 -30.28
N SER A 142 15.13 -0.74 -29.38
CA SER A 142 13.79 -1.24 -29.73
C SER A 142 13.07 -0.30 -30.71
N LYS A 143 12.26 -0.90 -31.60
CA LYS A 143 11.42 -0.18 -32.57
C LYS A 143 10.34 0.71 -31.94
N TRP A 144 9.90 0.41 -30.72
CA TRP A 144 8.86 1.18 -30.04
C TRP A 144 9.47 2.37 -29.30
N ASN A 145 8.85 3.54 -29.42
CA ASN A 145 9.26 4.77 -28.72
C ASN A 145 8.19 5.30 -27.76
N SER A 146 6.99 4.69 -27.78
CA SER A 146 5.86 5.03 -26.92
C SER A 146 5.07 3.77 -26.55
N LEU A 147 4.19 3.86 -25.54
CA LEU A 147 3.20 2.82 -25.26
C LEU A 147 2.22 2.65 -26.43
N ASN A 148 1.90 3.73 -27.15
CA ASN A 148 1.04 3.66 -28.32
C ASN A 148 1.67 2.81 -29.43
N ASP A 149 2.96 2.98 -29.73
CA ASP A 149 3.68 2.17 -30.73
C ASP A 149 3.63 0.68 -30.36
N LEU A 150 3.87 0.38 -29.08
CA LEU A 150 3.84 -0.98 -28.55
C LEU A 150 2.43 -1.59 -28.68
N PHE A 151 1.42 -0.88 -28.20
CA PHE A 151 0.06 -1.40 -28.16
C PHE A 151 -0.61 -1.42 -29.54
N GLU A 152 -0.19 -0.61 -30.50
CA GLU A 152 -0.61 -0.74 -31.91
C GLU A 152 -0.15 -2.08 -32.52
N ASP A 153 1.06 -2.53 -32.21
CA ASP A 153 1.54 -3.83 -32.65
C ASP A 153 0.86 -4.97 -31.88
N MET A 154 0.72 -4.83 -30.55
CA MET A 154 0.03 -5.83 -29.74
C MET A 154 -1.46 -5.97 -30.10
N LYS A 155 -2.14 -4.93 -30.58
CA LYS A 155 -3.52 -5.05 -31.10
C LYS A 155 -3.63 -5.98 -32.30
N LYS A 156 -2.55 -6.11 -33.09
CA LYS A 156 -2.51 -7.00 -34.26
C LYS A 156 -2.22 -8.44 -33.82
N ASP A 157 -1.25 -8.61 -32.92
CA ASP A 157 -0.88 -9.90 -32.35
C ASP A 157 -0.24 -9.73 -30.96
N PRO A 158 -1.02 -9.86 -29.86
CA PRO A 158 -0.48 -9.71 -28.50
C PRO A 158 0.57 -10.78 -28.15
N SER A 159 0.52 -11.94 -28.82
CA SER A 159 1.42 -13.07 -28.55
C SER A 159 2.80 -12.89 -29.18
N SER A 160 2.93 -11.93 -30.12
CA SER A 160 4.21 -11.57 -30.74
C SER A 160 5.16 -10.80 -29.83
N VAL A 161 4.66 -10.26 -28.71
CA VAL A 161 5.43 -9.50 -27.73
C VAL A 161 5.56 -10.32 -26.44
N THR A 162 6.79 -10.59 -26.03
CA THR A 162 7.12 -11.24 -24.77
C THR A 162 7.32 -10.18 -23.69
N VAL A 163 6.41 -10.14 -22.72
CA VAL A 163 6.51 -9.30 -21.52
C VAL A 163 7.19 -10.11 -20.43
N ILE A 164 8.18 -9.54 -19.75
CA ILE A 164 8.87 -10.17 -18.63
C ILE A 164 8.80 -9.32 -17.37
N GLY A 165 8.68 -9.95 -16.20
CA GLY A 165 8.76 -9.31 -14.90
C GLY A 165 9.20 -10.29 -13.81
N GLY A 166 9.40 -9.78 -12.60
CA GLY A 166 9.83 -10.58 -11.46
C GLY A 166 8.71 -11.33 -10.76
N SER A 167 7.47 -10.93 -10.99
CA SER A 167 6.28 -11.48 -10.34
C SER A 167 5.80 -12.80 -10.95
N SER A 168 5.06 -13.62 -10.18
CA SER A 168 4.37 -14.79 -10.74
C SER A 168 3.29 -14.37 -11.75
N PRO A 169 2.89 -15.23 -12.70
CA PRO A 169 1.70 -14.99 -13.50
C PRO A 169 0.49 -14.67 -12.62
N GLY A 170 -0.22 -13.60 -12.97
CA GLY A 170 -1.37 -13.12 -12.19
C GLY A 170 -1.01 -12.30 -10.95
N SER A 171 0.25 -11.91 -10.79
CA SER A 171 0.71 -10.99 -9.74
C SER A 171 1.24 -9.67 -10.33
N MET A 172 1.84 -8.81 -9.51
CA MET A 172 2.03 -7.37 -9.74
C MET A 172 2.57 -7.03 -11.13
N ASP A 173 3.74 -7.54 -11.53
CA ASP A 173 4.36 -7.17 -12.83
C ASP A 173 3.55 -7.63 -14.04
N HIS A 174 2.81 -8.74 -13.91
CA HIS A 174 1.89 -9.17 -14.95
C HIS A 174 0.69 -8.24 -15.02
N ILE A 175 0.05 -8.02 -13.88
CA ILE A 175 -1.26 -7.36 -13.79
C ILE A 175 -1.16 -5.85 -14.05
N GLN A 176 -0.08 -5.20 -13.64
CA GLN A 176 0.14 -3.79 -13.95
C GLN A 176 0.25 -3.56 -15.46
N PHE A 177 0.97 -4.42 -16.20
CA PHE A 177 1.07 -4.32 -17.65
C PHE A 177 -0.27 -4.62 -18.32
N VAL A 178 -0.92 -5.71 -17.93
CA VAL A 178 -2.23 -6.12 -18.46
C VAL A 178 -3.27 -5.02 -18.26
N LYS A 179 -3.32 -4.37 -17.08
CA LYS A 179 -4.28 -3.29 -16.80
C LYS A 179 -4.15 -2.14 -17.80
N ILE A 180 -2.92 -1.72 -18.08
CA ILE A 180 -2.64 -0.63 -19.03
C ILE A 180 -2.88 -1.07 -20.48
N ALA A 181 -2.46 -2.28 -20.85
CA ALA A 181 -2.69 -2.84 -22.18
C ALA A 181 -4.20 -2.99 -22.48
N LYS A 182 -4.98 -3.42 -21.48
CA LYS A 182 -6.45 -3.51 -21.58
C LYS A 182 -7.07 -2.14 -21.85
N ALA A 183 -6.66 -1.12 -21.10
CA ALA A 183 -7.15 0.25 -21.29
C ALA A 183 -6.77 0.80 -22.68
N ALA A 184 -5.63 0.37 -23.24
CA ALA A 184 -5.24 0.68 -24.60
C ALA A 184 -6.04 -0.12 -25.66
N GLY A 185 -6.83 -1.13 -25.28
CA GLY A 185 -7.64 -1.95 -26.19
C GLY A 185 -6.94 -3.19 -26.75
N VAL A 186 -5.87 -3.67 -26.08
CA VAL A 186 -5.20 -4.94 -26.44
C VAL A 186 -6.03 -6.13 -25.93
N ASP A 187 -6.09 -7.22 -26.72
CA ASP A 187 -6.63 -8.50 -26.25
C ASP A 187 -5.68 -9.13 -25.22
N ILE A 188 -5.97 -8.87 -23.95
CA ILE A 188 -5.10 -9.25 -22.83
C ILE A 188 -4.98 -10.75 -22.61
N THR A 189 -5.94 -11.54 -23.09
CA THR A 189 -5.95 -13.01 -22.91
C THR A 189 -4.86 -13.72 -23.69
N LYS A 190 -4.25 -13.02 -24.66
CA LYS A 190 -3.18 -13.52 -25.54
C LYS A 190 -1.80 -12.97 -25.20
N ILE A 191 -1.68 -12.12 -24.18
CA ILE A 191 -0.40 -11.54 -23.78
C ILE A 191 0.52 -12.66 -23.29
N LYS A 192 1.71 -12.75 -23.87
CA LYS A 192 2.75 -13.69 -23.44
C LYS A 192 3.55 -13.08 -22.30
N TYR A 193 3.28 -13.51 -21.08
CA TYR A 193 4.03 -13.12 -19.89
C TYR A 193 5.02 -14.19 -19.45
N VAL A 194 6.25 -13.79 -19.17
CA VAL A 194 7.34 -14.61 -18.61
C VAL A 194 7.67 -14.10 -17.21
N SER A 195 7.72 -15.02 -16.25
CA SER A 195 8.08 -14.74 -14.86
C SER A 195 9.55 -15.11 -14.62
N ASP A 196 10.33 -14.19 -14.06
CA ASP A 196 11.71 -14.41 -13.63
C ASP A 196 11.87 -13.98 -12.16
N GLN A 197 11.49 -14.89 -11.26
CA GLN A 197 11.50 -14.67 -9.82
C GLN A 197 12.91 -14.70 -9.19
N ASP A 198 13.93 -15.03 -9.98
CA ASP A 198 15.33 -15.12 -9.53
C ASP A 198 16.11 -13.80 -9.80
N GLY A 199 15.43 -12.76 -10.29
CA GLY A 199 16.00 -11.44 -10.54
C GLY A 199 16.70 -11.29 -11.89
N GLY A 200 16.51 -12.24 -12.82
CA GLY A 200 17.10 -12.24 -14.15
C GLY A 200 16.32 -11.43 -15.20
N ALA A 201 15.15 -10.88 -14.86
CA ALA A 201 14.23 -10.25 -15.82
C ALA A 201 14.87 -9.18 -16.69
N LEU A 202 15.60 -8.23 -16.09
CA LEU A 202 16.32 -7.17 -16.82
C LEU A 202 17.41 -7.76 -17.72
N THR A 203 18.16 -8.76 -17.24
CA THR A 203 19.21 -9.43 -18.03
C THR A 203 18.61 -10.12 -19.25
N SER A 204 17.46 -10.78 -19.08
CA SER A 204 16.70 -11.42 -20.16
C SER A 204 16.22 -10.40 -21.19
N LEU A 205 15.73 -9.22 -20.77
CA LEU A 205 15.43 -8.11 -21.69
C LEU A 205 16.68 -7.70 -22.47
N LEU A 206 17.80 -7.42 -21.79
CA LEU A 206 19.03 -6.93 -22.42
C LEU A 206 19.61 -7.93 -23.43
N ASN A 207 19.50 -9.23 -23.15
CA ASN A 207 19.90 -10.32 -24.03
C ASN A 207 18.93 -10.56 -25.21
N GLY A 208 17.75 -9.92 -25.22
CA GLY A 208 16.75 -10.09 -26.27
C GLY A 208 15.89 -11.35 -26.12
N ASN A 209 15.84 -11.94 -24.92
CA ASN A 209 14.96 -13.07 -24.63
C ASN A 209 13.52 -12.64 -24.29
N ALA A 210 13.32 -11.34 -24.06
CA ALA A 210 12.03 -10.70 -23.85
C ALA A 210 12.04 -9.32 -24.52
N ASP A 211 10.85 -8.80 -24.81
CA ASP A 211 10.66 -7.58 -25.58
C ASP A 211 10.36 -6.37 -24.69
N VAL A 212 9.60 -6.59 -23.62
CA VAL A 212 9.17 -5.55 -22.67
C VAL A 212 9.45 -6.02 -21.24
N PHE A 213 10.15 -5.19 -20.47
CA PHE A 213 10.32 -5.36 -19.04
C PHE A 213 9.26 -4.56 -18.30
N SER A 214 8.39 -5.26 -17.56
CA SER A 214 7.45 -4.65 -16.64
C SER A 214 7.99 -4.76 -15.22
N THR A 215 8.16 -3.62 -14.56
CA THR A 215 8.76 -3.51 -13.22
C THR A 215 8.31 -2.20 -12.54
N GLY A 216 8.80 -1.89 -11.34
CA GLY A 216 8.69 -0.57 -10.71
C GLY A 216 9.65 0.46 -11.31
N VAL A 217 9.27 1.75 -11.27
CA VAL A 217 10.06 2.87 -11.86
C VAL A 217 11.51 2.86 -11.37
N ALA A 218 11.73 2.66 -10.07
CA ALA A 218 13.05 2.72 -9.44
C ALA A 218 14.07 1.73 -10.05
N GLU A 219 13.61 0.59 -10.57
CA GLU A 219 14.49 -0.43 -11.16
C GLU A 219 14.99 -0.06 -12.56
N THR A 220 14.39 0.94 -13.20
CA THR A 220 14.73 1.34 -14.57
C THR A 220 15.76 2.48 -14.63
N ALA A 221 15.80 3.34 -13.61
CA ALA A 221 16.51 4.61 -13.65
C ALA A 221 17.99 4.49 -14.04
N GLU A 222 18.74 3.60 -13.38
CA GLU A 222 20.18 3.44 -13.64
C GLU A 222 20.46 2.86 -15.03
N GLN A 223 19.59 1.99 -15.55
CA GLN A 223 19.74 1.42 -16.88
C GLN A 223 19.39 2.41 -17.99
N VAL A 224 18.44 3.31 -17.74
CA VAL A 224 18.14 4.43 -18.64
C VAL A 224 19.33 5.40 -18.66
N LYS A 225 19.89 5.79 -17.51
CA LYS A 225 21.11 6.62 -17.44
C LYS A 225 22.29 5.98 -18.18
N ALA A 226 22.42 4.66 -18.10
CA ALA A 226 23.44 3.89 -18.82
C ALA A 226 23.15 3.72 -20.33
N GLY A 227 22.01 4.21 -20.83
CA GLY A 227 21.60 4.11 -22.23
C GLY A 227 21.31 2.68 -22.69
N LYS A 228 20.97 1.77 -21.77
CA LYS A 228 20.73 0.35 -22.07
C LYS A 228 19.27 0.05 -22.39
N ILE A 229 18.36 0.78 -21.74
CA ILE A 229 16.92 0.67 -21.93
C ILE A 229 16.31 2.06 -22.09
N LYS A 230 15.06 2.10 -22.57
CA LYS A 230 14.19 3.28 -22.54
C LYS A 230 12.84 2.91 -21.96
N VAL A 231 12.25 3.82 -21.18
CA VAL A 231 10.90 3.65 -20.60
C VAL A 231 9.87 4.19 -21.59
N LEU A 232 8.93 3.34 -22.00
CA LEU A 232 7.84 3.69 -22.90
C LEU A 232 6.70 4.40 -22.17
N GLY A 233 6.51 4.06 -20.90
CA GLY A 233 5.68 4.83 -20.01
C GLY A 233 5.59 4.28 -18.59
N ILE A 234 5.05 5.11 -17.70
CA ILE A 234 4.80 4.82 -16.29
C ILE A 234 3.31 4.89 -15.95
N THR A 235 2.93 4.30 -14.82
CA THR A 235 1.52 4.13 -14.42
C THR A 235 0.99 5.18 -13.46
N SER A 236 1.75 6.25 -13.19
CA SER A 236 1.32 7.40 -12.41
C SER A 236 0.37 8.30 -13.19
N GLU A 237 -0.39 9.12 -12.47
CA GLU A 237 -1.25 10.16 -13.04
C GLU A 237 -0.41 11.23 -13.75
N GLU A 238 0.63 11.72 -13.07
CA GLU A 238 1.56 12.74 -13.54
C GLU A 238 3.00 12.21 -13.56
N ARG A 239 3.89 12.89 -14.27
CA ARG A 239 5.31 12.53 -14.27
C ARG A 239 5.91 12.69 -12.87
N LEU A 240 6.75 11.75 -12.48
CA LEU A 240 7.40 11.75 -11.17
C LEU A 240 8.51 12.80 -11.11
N LYS A 241 8.83 13.27 -9.91
CA LYS A 241 9.98 14.17 -9.68
C LYS A 241 11.26 13.36 -9.55
N GLY A 242 12.36 13.88 -10.09
CA GLY A 242 13.70 13.30 -9.96
C GLY A 242 14.44 13.25 -11.29
N ASP A 243 15.77 13.27 -11.24
CA ASP A 243 16.67 13.53 -12.38
C ASP A 243 16.28 12.84 -13.69
N ILE A 244 16.40 11.52 -13.79
CA ILE A 244 16.06 10.80 -15.03
C ILE A 244 14.57 10.43 -15.11
N ILE A 245 13.89 10.34 -13.97
CA ILE A 245 12.52 9.82 -13.88
C ILE A 245 11.47 10.86 -14.27
N SER A 246 11.80 12.16 -14.21
CA SER A 246 10.94 13.25 -14.71
C SER A 246 10.77 13.23 -16.24
N GLU A 247 11.63 12.51 -16.95
CA GLU A 247 11.54 12.37 -18.40
C GLU A 247 10.59 11.23 -18.82
N PHE A 248 10.15 10.40 -17.89
CA PHE A 248 9.34 9.23 -18.22
C PHE A 248 7.89 9.65 -18.52
N PRO A 249 7.36 9.36 -19.71
CA PRO A 249 5.99 9.72 -20.03
C PRO A 249 4.99 8.86 -19.25
N THR A 250 3.86 9.41 -18.85
CA THR A 250 2.80 8.59 -18.24
C THR A 250 1.95 7.88 -19.31
N ALA A 251 1.21 6.85 -18.91
CA ALA A 251 0.19 6.26 -19.78
C ALA A 251 -0.92 7.28 -20.13
N LYS A 252 -1.28 8.16 -19.19
CA LYS A 252 -2.32 9.17 -19.39
C LYS A 252 -1.92 10.27 -20.35
N GLU A 253 -0.66 10.73 -20.32
CA GLU A 253 -0.11 11.66 -21.32
C GLU A 253 -0.21 11.11 -22.75
N GLN A 254 -0.22 9.78 -22.88
CA GLN A 254 -0.31 9.07 -24.15
C GLN A 254 -1.76 8.74 -24.56
N GLY A 255 -2.77 9.19 -23.79
CA GLY A 255 -4.19 8.98 -24.06
C GLY A 255 -4.74 7.64 -23.56
N ILE A 256 -3.99 6.91 -22.72
CA ILE A 256 -4.42 5.64 -22.11
C ILE A 256 -4.94 5.96 -20.71
N ASP A 257 -6.26 5.97 -20.53
CA ASP A 257 -6.91 6.32 -19.26
C ASP A 257 -6.89 5.16 -18.26
N ALA A 258 -5.70 4.86 -17.75
CA ALA A 258 -5.49 3.89 -16.68
C ALA A 258 -4.22 4.18 -15.89
N THR A 259 -4.30 3.89 -14.60
CA THR A 259 -3.19 3.94 -13.65
C THR A 259 -3.07 2.63 -12.88
N PHE A 260 -1.90 2.42 -12.31
CA PHE A 260 -1.63 1.33 -11.38
C PHE A 260 -0.71 1.85 -10.29
N ILE A 261 -1.13 1.68 -9.04
CA ILE A 261 -0.40 2.12 -7.87
C ILE A 261 0.05 0.87 -7.12
N ASN A 262 1.35 0.75 -6.90
CA ASN A 262 1.90 -0.20 -5.95
C ASN A 262 2.00 0.48 -4.58
N TRP A 263 0.83 0.57 -3.97
CA TRP A 263 0.62 1.12 -2.64
C TRP A 263 1.38 0.31 -1.60
N ARG A 264 1.95 0.96 -0.56
CA ARG A 264 2.56 0.24 0.56
C ARG A 264 2.06 0.77 1.89
N GLY A 265 1.49 -0.15 2.65
CA GLY A 265 0.83 0.13 3.92
C GLY A 265 1.17 -0.88 4.99
N PHE A 266 0.84 -0.49 6.21
CA PHE A 266 1.00 -1.29 7.42
C PHE A 266 -0.30 -1.99 7.78
N PHE A 267 -0.15 -3.22 8.25
CA PHE A 267 -1.21 -4.06 8.76
C PHE A 267 -0.82 -4.65 10.11
N GLY A 268 -1.82 -4.94 10.91
CA GLY A 268 -1.73 -5.78 12.12
C GLY A 268 -2.23 -7.20 11.88
N PRO A 269 -1.94 -8.14 12.80
CA PRO A 269 -2.54 -9.46 12.80
C PRO A 269 -4.06 -9.39 12.99
N PRO A 270 -4.79 -10.48 12.69
CA PRO A 270 -6.21 -10.55 12.96
C PRO A 270 -6.53 -10.28 14.42
N ASN A 271 -7.68 -9.65 14.66
CA ASN A 271 -8.17 -9.29 16.00
C ASN A 271 -7.21 -8.38 16.79
N MET A 272 -6.44 -7.51 16.14
CA MET A 272 -5.67 -6.47 16.82
C MET A 272 -6.61 -5.59 17.68
N ASP A 273 -6.19 -5.26 18.90
CA ASP A 273 -6.95 -4.40 19.79
C ASP A 273 -7.19 -3.00 19.18
N LYS A 274 -8.41 -2.47 19.31
CA LYS A 274 -8.80 -1.19 18.70
C LYS A 274 -7.97 -0.01 19.22
N ALA A 275 -7.58 0.00 20.51
CA ALA A 275 -6.75 1.08 21.02
C ALA A 275 -5.32 1.00 20.44
N ALA A 276 -4.81 -0.21 20.15
CA ALA A 276 -3.56 -0.38 19.45
C ALA A 276 -3.63 0.06 17.98
N LEU A 277 -4.70 -0.31 17.27
CA LEU A 277 -4.97 0.16 15.91
C LEU A 277 -4.93 1.70 15.85
N ASN A 278 -5.75 2.36 16.67
CA ASN A 278 -5.82 3.82 16.72
C ASN A 278 -4.47 4.46 17.08
N TYR A 279 -3.70 3.84 17.97
CA TYR A 279 -2.35 4.30 18.29
C TYR A 279 -1.44 4.25 17.06
N TYR A 280 -1.36 3.11 16.37
CA TYR A 280 -0.48 2.97 15.22
C TYR A 280 -0.91 3.83 14.05
N GLU A 281 -2.20 3.93 13.76
CA GLU A 281 -2.73 4.84 12.72
C GLU A 281 -2.29 6.28 12.98
N GLY A 282 -2.48 6.79 14.21
CA GLY A 282 -2.05 8.13 14.57
C GLY A 282 -0.53 8.34 14.46
N LYS A 283 0.27 7.33 14.79
CA LYS A 283 1.73 7.37 14.64
C LYS A 283 2.20 7.28 13.19
N LEU A 284 1.48 6.55 12.36
CA LEU A 284 1.74 6.50 10.92
C LEU A 284 1.30 7.79 10.23
N LYS A 285 0.26 8.47 10.73
CA LYS A 285 -0.09 9.83 10.27
C LYS A 285 1.01 10.83 10.61
N GLU A 286 1.48 10.81 11.86
CA GLU A 286 2.60 11.66 12.31
C GLU A 286 3.87 11.40 11.49
N LEU A 287 4.15 10.13 11.17
CA LEU A 287 5.22 9.76 10.24
C LEU A 287 4.98 10.33 8.84
N SER A 288 3.77 10.20 8.29
CA SER A 288 3.47 10.69 6.94
C SER A 288 3.68 12.20 6.80
N ASP A 289 3.37 12.95 7.86
CA ASP A 289 3.52 14.42 7.92
C ASP A 289 4.96 14.88 8.20
N SER A 290 5.87 13.95 8.50
CA SER A 290 7.25 14.24 8.85
C SER A 290 8.07 14.72 7.64
N PRO A 291 8.85 15.81 7.78
CA PRO A 291 9.85 16.19 6.79
C PRO A 291 10.88 15.08 6.52
N ALA A 292 11.31 14.34 7.54
CA ALA A 292 12.26 13.24 7.35
C ALA A 292 11.66 12.10 6.53
N TRP A 293 10.34 11.85 6.65
CA TRP A 293 9.65 10.90 5.78
C TRP A 293 9.48 11.45 4.36
N ALA A 294 9.21 12.74 4.20
CA ALA A 294 9.20 13.39 2.89
C ALA A 294 10.55 13.24 2.16
N ASP A 295 11.67 13.44 2.85
CA ASP A 295 13.01 13.24 2.28
C ASP A 295 13.25 11.77 1.86
N ILE A 296 12.76 10.81 2.66
CA ILE A 296 12.81 9.39 2.31
C ILE A 296 12.00 9.13 1.05
N ARG A 297 10.76 9.66 0.97
CA ARG A 297 9.89 9.49 -0.19
C ARG A 297 10.56 10.05 -1.45
N GLU A 298 11.10 11.26 -1.39
CA GLU A 298 11.84 11.85 -2.51
C GLU A 298 13.04 10.99 -2.93
N LYS A 299 13.84 10.53 -1.96
CA LYS A 299 15.02 9.69 -2.23
C LYS A 299 14.68 8.39 -2.96
N TYR A 300 13.56 7.77 -2.65
CA TYR A 300 13.13 6.50 -3.25
C TYR A 300 12.14 6.69 -4.41
N GLY A 301 11.78 7.92 -4.76
CA GLY A 301 10.79 8.22 -5.80
C GLY A 301 9.39 7.71 -5.44
N TRP A 302 9.03 7.79 -4.15
CA TRP A 302 7.71 7.44 -3.65
C TRP A 302 6.85 8.69 -3.53
N ASP A 303 5.57 8.57 -3.86
CA ASP A 303 4.59 9.63 -3.63
C ASP A 303 3.91 9.44 -2.27
N GLU A 304 3.42 10.57 -1.74
CA GLU A 304 2.55 10.58 -0.56
C GLU A 304 1.21 9.94 -0.91
N GLU A 305 0.86 8.87 -0.20
CA GLU A 305 -0.43 8.21 -0.35
C GLU A 305 -0.90 7.76 1.04
N PHE A 306 -1.08 8.71 1.96
CA PHE A 306 -1.60 8.36 3.28
C PHE A 306 -3.11 8.07 3.16
N MET A 307 -3.49 6.88 3.61
CA MET A 307 -4.89 6.51 3.85
C MET A 307 -4.98 6.00 5.28
N ASP A 308 -5.94 6.51 6.05
CA ASP A 308 -6.22 5.96 7.38
C ASP A 308 -6.80 4.53 7.29
N SER A 309 -7.08 3.88 8.43
CA SER A 309 -7.57 2.50 8.44
C SER A 309 -8.89 2.33 7.67
N GLU A 310 -9.79 3.30 7.76
CA GLU A 310 -11.11 3.23 7.15
C GLU A 310 -11.03 3.47 5.63
N GLU A 311 -10.29 4.50 5.21
CA GLU A 311 -10.01 4.80 3.81
C GLU A 311 -9.28 3.63 3.15
N TYR A 312 -8.28 3.07 3.84
CA TYR A 312 -7.49 1.98 3.31
C TYR A 312 -8.29 0.69 3.16
N GLN A 313 -9.16 0.36 4.12
CA GLN A 313 -10.08 -0.78 4.00
C GLN A 313 -10.98 -0.65 2.76
N LYS A 314 -11.59 0.52 2.52
CA LYS A 314 -12.43 0.76 1.33
C LYS A 314 -11.63 0.63 0.04
N PHE A 315 -10.45 1.22 0.01
CA PHE A 315 -9.54 1.13 -1.12
C PHE A 315 -9.17 -0.33 -1.45
N LEU A 316 -8.84 -1.14 -0.44
CA LEU A 316 -8.53 -2.57 -0.62
C LEU A 316 -9.72 -3.36 -1.17
N GLU A 317 -10.94 -3.04 -0.74
CA GLU A 317 -12.16 -3.67 -1.26
C GLU A 317 -12.38 -3.38 -2.75
N GLU A 318 -12.18 -2.12 -3.16
CA GLU A 318 -12.30 -1.67 -4.55
C GLU A 318 -11.21 -2.27 -5.44
N GLU A 319 -9.95 -2.20 -5.00
CA GLU A 319 -8.81 -2.79 -5.72
C GLU A 319 -8.96 -4.30 -5.84
N ASN A 320 -9.40 -4.99 -4.78
CA ASN A 320 -9.60 -6.44 -4.83
C ASN A 320 -10.69 -6.82 -5.83
N LYS A 321 -11.79 -6.05 -5.90
CA LYS A 321 -12.85 -6.27 -6.89
C LYS A 321 -12.33 -6.06 -8.32
N SER A 322 -11.57 -5.00 -8.53
CA SER A 322 -10.96 -4.66 -9.83
C SER A 322 -9.97 -5.75 -10.28
N MET A 323 -9.04 -6.14 -9.40
CA MET A 323 -8.05 -7.18 -9.65
C MET A 323 -8.69 -8.55 -9.87
N LYS A 324 -9.73 -8.90 -9.09
CA LYS A 324 -10.45 -10.17 -9.30
C LYS A 324 -11.09 -10.21 -10.68
N ALA A 325 -11.80 -9.15 -11.09
CA ALA A 325 -12.43 -9.12 -12.40
C ALA A 325 -11.40 -9.27 -13.54
N LEU A 326 -10.24 -8.64 -13.39
CA LEU A 326 -9.14 -8.77 -14.36
C LEU A 326 -8.53 -10.18 -14.38
N LEU A 327 -8.35 -10.80 -13.22
CA LEU A 327 -7.85 -12.19 -13.12
C LEU A 327 -8.86 -13.22 -13.63
N ASP A 328 -10.16 -13.01 -13.41
CA ASP A 328 -11.24 -13.85 -13.95
C ASP A 328 -11.20 -13.81 -15.49
N GLU A 329 -11.07 -12.63 -16.10
CA GLU A 329 -10.96 -12.45 -17.55
C GLU A 329 -9.72 -13.13 -18.14
N LEU A 330 -8.61 -13.12 -17.40
CA LEU A 330 -7.38 -13.83 -17.77
C LEU A 330 -7.45 -15.35 -17.53
N GLY A 331 -8.50 -15.86 -16.86
CA GLY A 331 -8.58 -17.26 -16.43
C GLY A 331 -7.53 -17.65 -15.38
N LEU A 332 -7.05 -16.67 -14.60
CA LEU A 332 -6.01 -16.84 -13.58
C LEU A 332 -6.53 -16.78 -12.14
N ALA A 333 -7.78 -16.37 -11.94
CA ALA A 333 -8.42 -16.43 -10.62
C ALA A 333 -8.66 -17.88 -10.20
N LYS A 334 -8.60 -18.15 -8.90
CA LYS A 334 -8.92 -19.46 -8.29
C LYS A 334 -9.98 -19.36 -7.21
#